data_AF-A0A2A3TX13-F1
#
_entry.id   AF-A0A2A3TX13-F1
#
_cell.length_a   1.000
_cell.length_b   1.000
_cell.length_c   1.000
_cell.angle_alpha   90.00
_cell.angle_beta   90.00
_cell.angle_gamma   90.00
#
_symmetry.space_group_name_H-M   'P 1'
#
loop_
_entity.id
_entity.type
_entity.pdbx_description
1 polymer ?
#
loop_
_entity_poly.entity_id
_entity_poly.type
_entity_poly.pdbx_seq_one_letter_code
_entity_poly.pdbx_strand_id
1 'polypeptide(L)'
;MRGGCVAANEELMDKIRKAENEYGSSDDWPESVVKELNGLANRQPDGTEETIEAQELFRRGFTGNKVAEKMHRSSHWAATRKPIITEFDCTNEDLKDLKRYEGKPIRWVATRMGRNYLWVRCMREKLREADNE
;
A
#
# COMPACT_ATOMS: atom_id res chain seq x y z
N MET A 1 26.95 -24.71 -12.04
CA MET A 1 26.94 -23.23 -12.04
C MET A 1 25.70 -22.77 -11.30
N ARG A 2 25.84 -22.00 -10.21
CA ARG A 2 24.71 -21.49 -9.42
C ARG A 2 24.09 -20.31 -10.19
N GLY A 3 22.88 -20.48 -10.73
CA GLY A 3 22.09 -19.40 -11.31
C GLY A 3 21.61 -18.48 -10.21
N GLY A 4 22.18 -17.27 -10.13
CA GLY A 4 21.82 -16.26 -9.15
C GLY A 4 20.50 -15.60 -9.51
N CYS A 5 19.50 -15.76 -8.65
CA CYS A 5 18.27 -14.97 -8.65
C CYS A 5 18.57 -13.56 -8.13
N VAL A 6 18.99 -12.65 -9.02
CA VAL A 6 19.23 -11.22 -8.76
C VAL A 6 18.96 -10.55 -10.13
N ALA A 7 18.11 -9.54 -10.35
CA ALA A 7 17.32 -8.69 -9.47
C ALA A 7 16.16 -8.07 -10.26
N ALA A 8 14.91 -8.38 -9.90
CA ALA A 8 13.75 -7.63 -10.41
C ALA A 8 13.80 -6.14 -10.00
N ASN A 9 14.56 -5.81 -8.94
CA ASN A 9 14.75 -4.45 -8.47
C ASN A 9 15.79 -3.66 -9.27
N GLU A 10 16.75 -4.30 -9.95
CA GLU A 10 17.76 -3.56 -10.73
C GLU A 10 17.11 -2.83 -11.91
N GLU A 11 16.18 -3.49 -12.61
CA GLU A 11 15.49 -2.87 -13.74
C GLU A 11 14.53 -1.76 -13.30
N LEU A 12 13.89 -1.88 -12.13
CA LEU A 12 13.09 -0.78 -11.55
C LEU A 12 13.98 0.42 -11.19
N MET A 13 15.08 0.16 -10.49
CA MET A 13 16.04 1.21 -10.10
C MET A 13 16.72 1.85 -11.31
N ASP A 14 16.96 1.11 -12.39
CA ASP A 14 17.46 1.66 -13.64
C ASP A 14 16.46 2.60 -14.30
N LYS A 15 15.17 2.25 -14.29
CA LYS A 15 14.15 3.13 -14.86
C LYS A 15 13.87 4.35 -13.99
N ILE A 16 13.93 4.23 -12.66
CA ILE A 16 13.87 5.37 -11.74
C ILE A 16 15.04 6.32 -12.03
N ARG A 17 16.27 5.79 -12.10
CA ARG A 17 17.46 6.61 -12.43
C ARG A 17 17.38 7.28 -13.79
N LYS A 18 16.77 6.61 -14.79
CA LYS A 18 16.52 7.23 -16.10
C LYS A 18 15.49 8.36 -15.99
N ALA A 19 14.38 8.14 -15.29
CA ALA A 19 13.35 9.16 -15.09
C ALA A 19 13.89 10.39 -14.34
N GLU A 20 14.68 10.18 -13.28
CA GLU A 20 15.36 11.26 -12.54
C GLU A 20 16.32 12.05 -13.43
N ASN A 21 17.09 11.38 -14.30
CA ASN A 21 18.01 12.04 -15.22
C ASN A 21 17.29 12.83 -16.33
N GLU A 22 16.13 12.35 -16.77
CA GLU A 22 15.41 12.91 -17.92
C GLU A 22 14.45 14.03 -17.52
N TYR A 23 13.75 13.87 -16.40
CA TYR A 23 12.69 14.77 -15.95
C TYR A 23 13.02 15.51 -14.65
N GLY A 24 14.10 15.13 -13.96
CA GLY A 24 14.47 15.73 -12.68
C GLY A 24 13.59 15.19 -11.55
N SER A 25 12.81 16.08 -10.93
CA SER A 25 11.98 15.73 -9.78
C SER A 25 10.84 14.80 -10.17
N SER A 26 10.42 13.93 -9.26
CA SER A 26 9.26 13.05 -9.45
C SER A 26 7.95 13.80 -9.76
N ASP A 27 7.87 15.06 -9.34
CA ASP A 27 6.70 15.92 -9.59
C ASP A 27 6.55 16.32 -11.08
N ASP A 28 7.66 16.26 -11.82
CA ASP A 28 7.73 16.63 -13.24
C ASP A 28 7.63 15.41 -14.17
N TRP A 29 7.48 14.21 -13.61
CA TRP A 29 7.47 12.99 -14.39
C TRP A 29 6.18 12.85 -15.21
N PRO A 30 6.27 12.48 -16.49
CA PRO A 30 5.10 12.17 -17.29
C PRO A 30 4.30 11.03 -16.66
N GLU A 31 2.98 11.14 -16.73
CA GLU A 31 2.06 10.14 -16.17
C GLU A 31 2.30 8.73 -16.74
N SER A 32 2.77 8.63 -17.99
CA SER A 32 3.18 7.37 -18.62
C SER A 32 4.38 6.71 -17.93
N VAL A 33 5.38 7.50 -17.53
CA VAL A 33 6.59 7.04 -16.81
C VAL A 33 6.21 6.62 -15.40
N VAL A 34 5.38 7.41 -14.72
CA VAL A 34 4.86 7.06 -13.39
C VAL A 34 4.05 5.77 -13.45
N LYS A 35 3.19 5.59 -14.46
CA LYS A 35 2.40 4.38 -14.66
C LYS A 35 3.26 3.17 -14.98
N GLU A 36 4.30 3.34 -15.80
CA GLU A 36 5.26 2.28 -16.10
C GLU A 36 6.05 1.89 -14.85
N LEU A 37 6.64 2.85 -14.14
CA LEU A 37 7.37 2.61 -12.89
C LEU A 37 6.46 1.98 -11.83
N ASN A 38 5.21 2.41 -11.72
CA ASN A 38 4.21 1.75 -10.89
C ASN A 38 3.92 0.33 -11.36
N GLY A 39 3.81 0.07 -12.66
CA GLY A 39 3.67 -1.28 -13.20
C GLY A 39 4.88 -2.17 -12.92
N LEU A 40 6.07 -1.59 -12.82
CA LEU A 40 7.32 -2.32 -12.54
C LEU A 40 7.56 -2.51 -11.04
N ALA A 41 7.26 -1.50 -10.22
CA ALA A 41 7.17 -1.59 -8.77
C ALA A 41 6.07 -2.57 -8.35
N ASN A 42 5.02 -2.70 -9.17
CA ASN A 42 3.93 -3.67 -9.02
C ASN A 42 4.03 -4.85 -10.02
N ARG A 43 5.21 -5.22 -10.52
CA ARG A 43 5.42 -6.37 -11.44
C ARG A 43 4.81 -7.64 -10.82
N GLN A 44 3.61 -8.10 -11.16
CA GLN A 44 2.70 -7.74 -12.25
C GLN A 44 1.26 -7.49 -11.75
N PRO A 45 0.49 -6.60 -12.40
CA PRO A 45 -0.95 -6.72 -12.50
C PRO A 45 -1.30 -7.44 -13.81
N ASP A 46 -0.87 -8.69 -13.95
CA ASP A 46 -1.67 -9.69 -14.67
C ASP A 46 -2.72 -10.28 -13.69
N GLY A 47 -2.80 -9.68 -12.50
CA GLY A 47 -3.52 -10.17 -11.35
C GLY A 47 -5.00 -10.23 -11.62
N THR A 48 -5.52 -11.44 -11.53
CA THR A 48 -6.94 -11.73 -11.28
C THR A 48 -7.56 -10.72 -10.31
N GLU A 49 -8.87 -10.50 -10.37
CA GLU A 49 -9.61 -9.59 -9.44
C GLU A 49 -9.14 -9.74 -7.97
N GLU A 50 -8.82 -10.96 -7.55
CA GLU A 50 -8.28 -11.26 -6.20
C GLU A 50 -6.99 -10.50 -5.85
N THR A 51 -6.10 -10.27 -6.82
CA THR A 51 -4.83 -9.55 -6.57
C THR A 51 -5.07 -8.06 -6.41
N ILE A 52 -5.97 -7.49 -7.22
CA ILE A 52 -6.38 -6.08 -7.10
C ILE A 52 -7.05 -5.87 -5.74
N GLU A 53 -7.99 -6.75 -5.39
CA GLU A 53 -8.69 -6.71 -4.10
C GLU A 53 -7.69 -6.83 -2.93
N ALA A 54 -6.72 -7.74 -2.99
CA ALA A 54 -5.70 -7.85 -1.96
C ALA A 54 -4.87 -6.57 -1.81
N GLN A 55 -4.49 -5.93 -2.91
CA GLN A 55 -3.75 -4.66 -2.89
C GLN A 55 -4.60 -3.52 -2.31
N GLU A 56 -5.88 -3.43 -2.64
CA GLU A 56 -6.81 -2.46 -2.04
C GLU A 56 -6.93 -2.66 -0.53
N LEU A 57 -7.02 -3.91 -0.07
CA LEU A 57 -7.01 -4.22 1.35
C LEU A 57 -5.71 -3.73 2.03
N PHE A 58 -4.56 -3.92 1.38
CA PHE A 58 -3.28 -3.40 1.87
C PHE A 58 -3.22 -1.87 1.88
N ARG A 59 -3.70 -1.17 0.84
CA ARG A 59 -3.75 0.30 0.80
C ARG A 59 -4.70 0.87 1.85
N ARG A 60 -5.77 0.16 2.19
CA ARG A 60 -6.61 0.46 3.36
C ARG A 60 -5.92 0.12 4.69
N GLY A 61 -4.66 -0.32 4.67
CA GLY A 61 -3.87 -0.58 5.85
C GLY A 61 -4.15 -1.90 6.54
N PHE A 62 -4.83 -2.89 5.93
CA PHE A 62 -4.93 -4.22 6.54
C PHE A 62 -3.55 -4.89 6.66
N THR A 63 -3.34 -5.61 7.76
CA THR A 63 -2.13 -6.43 7.94
C THR A 63 -2.14 -7.65 7.01
N GLY A 64 -0.97 -8.20 6.67
CA GLY A 64 -0.89 -9.37 5.78
C GLY A 64 -1.70 -10.57 6.26
N ASN A 65 -1.76 -10.80 7.58
CA ASN A 65 -2.60 -11.85 8.16
C ASN A 65 -4.10 -11.55 7.94
N LYS A 66 -4.52 -10.29 8.08
CA LYS A 66 -5.92 -9.92 7.88
C LYS A 66 -6.33 -9.94 6.41
N VAL A 67 -5.41 -9.58 5.51
CA VAL A 67 -5.61 -9.76 4.06
C VAL A 67 -5.75 -11.24 3.72
N ALA A 68 -4.85 -12.10 4.22
CA ALA A 68 -4.92 -13.54 4.01
C ALA A 68 -6.25 -14.14 4.51
N GLU A 69 -6.70 -13.74 5.70
CA GLU A 69 -7.99 -14.14 6.26
C GLU A 69 -9.16 -13.72 5.37
N LYS A 70 -9.20 -12.45 4.94
CA LYS A 70 -10.29 -11.90 4.10
C LYS A 70 -10.35 -12.52 2.71
N MET A 71 -9.19 -12.80 2.13
CA MET A 71 -9.08 -13.40 0.80
C MET A 71 -9.22 -14.92 0.83
N HIS A 72 -9.33 -15.55 2.02
CA HIS A 72 -9.29 -17.01 2.17
C HIS A 72 -8.04 -17.63 1.54
N ARG A 73 -6.88 -16.97 1.71
CA ARG A 73 -5.58 -17.38 1.17
C ARG A 73 -4.54 -17.53 2.29
N SER A 74 -3.35 -18.01 1.94
CA SER A 74 -2.24 -18.12 2.88
C SER A 74 -1.56 -16.75 3.12
N SER A 75 -0.93 -16.57 4.28
CA SER A 75 -0.16 -15.35 4.57
C SER A 75 1.00 -15.15 3.57
N HIS A 76 1.58 -16.23 3.06
CA HIS A 76 2.61 -16.16 2.01
C HIS A 76 2.04 -15.59 0.71
N TRP A 77 0.86 -16.06 0.28
CA TRP A 77 0.18 -15.54 -0.91
C TRP A 77 -0.15 -14.04 -0.79
N ALA A 78 -0.54 -13.60 0.42
CA ALA A 78 -0.81 -12.18 0.67
C ALA A 78 0.49 -11.35 0.67
N ALA A 79 1.57 -11.88 1.23
CA ALA A 79 2.86 -11.19 1.28
C ALA A 79 3.43 -10.92 -0.12
N THR A 80 3.27 -11.83 -1.09
CA THR A 80 3.74 -11.62 -2.46
C THR A 80 2.94 -10.61 -3.27
N ARG A 81 1.78 -10.17 -2.76
CA ARG A 81 0.87 -9.20 -3.40
C ARG A 81 0.81 -7.87 -2.68
N LYS A 82 1.61 -7.70 -1.61
CA LYS A 82 1.66 -6.45 -0.87
C LYS A 82 2.30 -5.37 -1.75
N PRO A 83 1.58 -4.30 -2.11
CA PRO A 83 2.15 -3.22 -2.88
C PRO A 83 3.08 -2.37 -2.01
N ILE A 84 3.89 -1.53 -2.65
CA ILE A 84 4.52 -0.40 -1.96
C ILE A 84 3.40 0.59 -1.61
N ILE A 85 3.32 0.97 -0.33
CA ILE A 85 2.29 1.88 0.18
C ILE A 85 2.97 3.19 0.55
N THR A 86 2.81 4.20 -0.29
CA THR A 86 3.22 5.59 -0.01
C THR A 86 2.10 6.34 0.69
N GLU A 87 0.85 6.05 0.33
CA GLU A 87 -0.35 6.67 0.90
C GLU A 87 -1.38 5.62 1.29
N PHE A 88 -2.14 5.95 2.34
CA PHE A 88 -3.20 5.09 2.85
C PHE A 88 -4.58 5.56 2.40
N ASP A 89 -5.39 4.59 1.99
CA ASP A 89 -6.79 4.77 1.61
C ASP A 89 -7.72 4.50 2.79
N CYS A 90 -8.93 5.05 2.75
CA CYS A 90 -10.00 4.72 3.69
C CYS A 90 -11.38 4.83 3.02
N THR A 91 -12.33 4.00 3.44
CA THR A 91 -13.74 4.20 3.12
C THR A 91 -14.45 5.01 4.21
N ASN A 92 -15.64 5.53 3.92
CA ASN A 92 -16.47 6.20 4.93
C ASN A 92 -16.82 5.27 6.11
N GLU A 93 -16.96 3.97 5.87
CA GLU A 93 -17.16 2.98 6.94
C GLU A 93 -15.92 2.82 7.82
N ASP A 94 -14.73 2.79 7.21
CA ASP A 94 -13.47 2.73 7.95
C ASP A 94 -13.33 3.93 8.90
N LEU A 95 -13.71 5.13 8.44
CA LEU A 95 -13.71 6.35 9.25
C LEU A 95 -14.75 6.30 10.37
N LYS A 96 -15.96 5.79 10.10
CA LYS A 96 -16.99 5.59 11.13
C LYS A 96 -16.52 4.64 12.23
N ASP A 97 -15.92 3.52 11.85
CA ASP A 97 -15.36 2.56 12.82
C ASP A 97 -14.17 3.15 13.58
N LEU A 98 -13.33 3.94 12.92
CA LEU A 98 -12.23 4.63 13.58
C LEU A 98 -12.72 5.65 14.62
N LYS A 99 -13.77 6.44 14.31
CA LYS A 99 -14.40 7.38 15.25
C LYS A 99 -14.98 6.67 16.47
N ARG A 100 -15.53 5.45 16.34
CA ARG A 100 -16.00 4.65 17.51
C ARG A 100 -14.90 4.36 18.53
N TYR A 101 -13.63 4.39 18.11
CA TYR A 101 -12.48 4.16 18.99
C TYR A 101 -11.72 5.45 19.31
N GLU A 102 -12.35 6.61 19.23
CA GLU A 102 -11.76 7.87 19.63
C GLU A 102 -11.23 7.83 21.07
N GLY A 103 -10.10 8.51 21.33
CA GLY A 103 -9.41 8.49 22.62
C GLY A 103 -8.69 7.18 22.99
N LYS A 104 -8.91 6.08 22.26
CA LYS A 104 -8.20 4.81 22.52
C LYS A 104 -6.76 4.82 21.98
N PRO A 105 -5.82 4.05 22.58
CA PRO A 105 -4.45 3.97 22.09
C PRO A 105 -4.36 3.45 20.65
N ILE A 106 -3.52 4.06 19.81
CA ILE A 106 -3.35 3.73 18.38
C ILE A 106 -3.11 2.23 18.16
N ARG A 107 -2.17 1.64 18.91
CA ARG A 107 -1.83 0.22 18.78
C ARG A 107 -3.01 -0.70 19.12
N TRP A 108 -3.81 -0.33 20.13
CA TRP A 108 -4.98 -1.10 20.51
C TRP A 108 -6.03 -1.08 19.40
N VAL A 109 -6.28 0.10 18.82
CA VAL A 109 -7.21 0.28 17.69
C VAL A 109 -6.74 -0.51 16.47
N ALA A 110 -5.44 -0.43 16.14
CA ALA A 110 -4.83 -1.14 15.04
C ALA A 110 -5.07 -2.66 15.15
N THR A 111 -4.79 -3.23 16.32
CA THR A 111 -5.08 -4.65 16.59
C THR A 111 -6.58 -4.95 16.48
N ARG A 112 -7.44 -4.11 17.07
CA ARG A 112 -8.89 -4.33 17.07
C ARG A 112 -9.51 -4.32 15.67
N MET A 113 -8.97 -3.48 14.78
CA MET A 113 -9.42 -3.35 13.39
C MET A 113 -8.65 -4.25 12.41
N GLY A 114 -7.58 -4.93 12.87
CA GLY A 114 -6.69 -5.72 12.00
C GLY A 114 -5.87 -4.87 11.03
N ARG A 115 -5.61 -3.60 11.39
CA ARG A 115 -4.93 -2.60 10.57
C ARG A 115 -3.49 -2.36 11.03
N ASN A 116 -2.69 -1.74 10.17
CA ASN A 116 -1.38 -1.19 10.51
C ASN A 116 -1.56 0.03 11.43
N TYR A 117 -0.71 0.17 12.45
CA TYR A 117 -0.76 1.32 13.36
C TYR A 117 -0.49 2.66 12.65
N LEU A 118 0.31 2.66 11.57
CA LEU A 118 0.55 3.84 10.74
C LEU A 118 -0.72 4.29 10.02
N TRP A 119 -1.54 3.35 9.55
CA TRP A 119 -2.84 3.67 8.96
C TRP A 119 -3.74 4.36 9.98
N VAL A 120 -3.86 3.82 11.20
CA VAL A 120 -4.66 4.42 12.27
C VAL A 120 -4.17 5.83 12.63
N ARG A 121 -2.85 6.02 12.68
CA ARG A 121 -2.26 7.34 12.93
C ARG A 121 -2.63 8.33 11.82
N CYS A 122 -2.36 7.97 10.58
CA CYS A 122 -2.61 8.81 9.40
C CYS A 122 -4.10 9.18 9.28
N MET A 123 -5.02 8.23 9.44
CA MET A 123 -6.46 8.52 9.34
C MET A 123 -6.98 9.38 10.48
N ARG A 124 -6.41 9.27 11.70
CA ARG A 124 -6.75 10.17 12.81
C ARG A 124 -6.19 11.58 12.62
N GLU A 125 -5.08 11.74 11.92
CA GLU A 125 -4.56 13.05 11.53
C GLU A 125 -5.50 13.67 10.49
N LYS A 126 -5.85 12.94 9.42
CA LYS A 126 -6.84 13.39 8.41
C LYS A 126 -8.20 13.79 9.00
N LEU A 127 -8.72 13.02 9.96
CA LEU A 127 -9.98 13.36 10.63
C LEU A 127 -9.88 14.65 11.43
N ARG A 128 -8.75 14.93 12.09
CA ARG A 128 -8.54 16.16 12.84
C ARG A 128 -8.37 17.37 11.95
N GLU A 129 -7.76 17.20 10.78
CA GLU A 129 -7.67 18.25 9.76
C GLU A 129 -9.05 18.60 9.24
N ALA A 130 -9.85 17.60 8.88
CA ALA A 130 -11.22 17.80 8.39
C ALA A 130 -12.19 18.40 9.44
N ASP A 131 -11.96 18.17 10.74
CA ASP A 131 -12.76 18.77 11.82
C ASP A 131 -12.30 20.22 12.16
N ASN A 132 -11.13 20.66 11.65
CA ASN A 132 -10.57 22.02 11.88
C ASN A 132 -10.76 22.97 10.67
N GLU A 133 -11.24 22.47 9.53
CA GLU A 133 -11.70 23.26 8.38
C GLU A 133 -13.19 23.64 8.52
#